data_AF-A0A558QTI3-F1
#
_entry.id   AF-A0A558QTI3-F1
#
_cell.length_a   1.000
_cell.length_b   1.000
_cell.length_c   1.000
_cell.angle_alpha   90.00
_cell.angle_beta   90.00
_cell.angle_gamma   90.00
#
_symmetry.space_group_name_H-M   'P 1'
#
loop_
_entity.id
_entity.type
_entity.pdbx_description
1 polymer ?
#
loop_
_entity_poly.entity_id
_entity_poly.type
_entity_poly.pdbx_seq_one_letter_code
_entity_poly.pdbx_strand_id
1 'polypeptide(L)'
;MNRMYKIAVVAAFVGLAACGGKGDDSLGSNVEQAYDNQADALDAAADNTANEATSDALENRADALRDEGDRKSDAIDDADVNAAAVNSATVNAM
;
A
#
# COMPACT_ATOMS: atom_id res chain seq x y z
N MET A 1 45.69 2.80 -3.36
CA MET A 1 45.07 4.14 -3.52
C MET A 1 44.03 4.08 -4.63
N ASN A 2 42.83 3.58 -4.36
CA ASN A 2 41.68 3.73 -5.26
C ASN A 2 40.51 4.24 -4.44
N ARG A 3 40.03 5.43 -4.81
CA ARG A 3 39.10 6.27 -4.06
C ARG A 3 37.73 5.62 -4.04
N MET A 4 37.38 5.02 -2.91
CA MET A 4 36.00 4.64 -2.59
C MET A 4 35.19 5.91 -2.40
N TYR A 5 34.52 6.35 -3.46
CA TYR A 5 33.47 7.36 -3.40
C TYR A 5 32.25 6.71 -2.73
N LYS A 6 32.23 6.78 -1.39
CA LYS A 6 31.04 6.46 -0.58
C LYS A 6 30.05 7.60 -0.78
N ILE A 7 29.19 7.48 -1.80
CA ILE A 7 28.05 8.38 -1.96
C ILE A 7 27.10 8.05 -0.81
N ALA A 8 27.05 8.94 0.18
CA ALA A 8 26.05 8.92 1.23
C ALA A 8 24.70 9.25 0.60
N VAL A 9 23.86 8.23 0.38
CA VAL A 9 22.46 8.44 0.03
C VAL A 9 21.76 8.94 1.30
N VAL A 10 21.46 10.24 1.32
CA VAL A 10 20.57 10.86 2.30
C VAL A 10 19.15 10.39 1.96
N ALA A 11 18.66 9.43 2.74
CA ALA A 11 17.28 8.97 2.69
C ALA A 11 16.35 10.10 3.22
N ALA A 12 15.89 10.96 2.33
CA ALA A 12 14.83 11.93 2.63
C ALA A 12 13.45 11.27 2.45
N PHE A 13 13.11 10.33 3.33
CA PHE A 13 11.77 9.75 3.42
C PHE A 13 10.93 10.46 4.47
N VAL A 14 10.56 11.71 4.20
CA VAL A 14 9.52 12.40 5.00
C VAL A 14 8.61 13.13 4.03
N GLY A 15 7.63 12.43 3.47
CA GLY A 15 6.78 13.07 2.46
C GLY A 15 5.55 12.34 1.95
N LEU A 16 5.09 11.25 2.56
CA LEU A 16 3.92 10.52 2.05
C LEU A 16 2.74 10.39 3.04
N ALA A 17 2.68 11.25 4.05
CA ALA A 17 1.51 11.35 4.94
C ALA A 17 0.73 12.66 4.80
N ALA A 18 1.05 13.51 3.80
CA ALA A 18 0.58 14.88 3.78
C ALA A 18 0.02 15.39 2.43
N CYS A 19 -0.23 14.54 1.44
CA CYS A 19 -0.82 15.00 0.17
C CYS A 19 -2.17 14.34 -0.16
N GLY A 20 -3.26 14.99 0.28
CA GLY A 20 -4.63 14.86 -0.25
C GLY A 20 -5.46 13.72 0.36
N GLY A 21 -6.59 13.91 1.05
CA GLY A 21 -7.54 15.02 1.06
C GLY A 21 -8.90 14.53 0.55
N LYS A 22 -9.88 14.44 1.47
CA LYS A 22 -11.32 14.18 1.32
C LYS A 22 -11.76 12.71 1.38
N GLY A 23 -12.31 12.36 2.55
CA GLY A 23 -13.14 11.17 2.73
C GLY A 23 -14.52 11.34 2.11
N ASP A 24 -14.98 10.28 1.46
CA ASP A 24 -16.29 9.63 1.68
C ASP A 24 -16.28 8.28 0.92
N ASP A 25 -15.74 8.24 -0.31
CA ASP A 25 -15.67 7.03 -1.17
C ASP A 25 -14.26 6.38 -1.24
N SER A 26 -13.34 6.74 -0.35
CA SER A 26 -11.91 6.45 -0.51
C SER A 26 -11.36 5.43 0.47
N LEU A 27 -12.17 4.79 1.33
CA LEU A 27 -11.60 3.92 2.38
C LEU A 27 -10.92 2.67 1.79
N GLY A 28 -11.55 2.00 0.82
CA GLY A 28 -10.96 0.85 0.11
C GLY A 28 -9.69 1.24 -0.65
N SER A 29 -9.79 2.25 -1.52
CA SER A 29 -8.64 2.71 -2.30
C SER A 29 -7.52 3.32 -1.45
N ASN A 30 -7.82 3.96 -0.31
CA ASN A 30 -6.80 4.44 0.62
C ASN A 30 -6.09 3.29 1.34
N VAL A 31 -6.79 2.17 1.59
CA VAL A 31 -6.20 0.99 2.22
C VAL A 31 -5.27 0.32 1.23
N GLU A 32 -5.76 -0.05 0.05
CA GLU A 32 -4.96 -0.63 -1.03
C GLU A 32 -3.72 0.24 -1.32
N GLN A 33 -3.92 1.55 -1.52
CA GLN A 33 -2.83 2.48 -1.80
C GLN A 33 -1.86 2.64 -0.62
N ALA A 34 -2.30 2.48 0.64
CA ALA A 34 -1.40 2.45 1.79
C ALA A 34 -0.55 1.17 1.84
N TYR A 35 -1.10 0.03 1.42
CA TYR A 35 -0.36 -1.22 1.30
C TYR A 35 0.61 -1.18 0.10
N ASP A 36 0.19 -0.67 -1.04
CA ASP A 36 1.04 -0.45 -2.22
C ASP A 36 2.19 0.49 -1.92
N ASN A 37 1.95 1.63 -1.26
CA ASN A 37 3.02 2.55 -0.87
C ASN A 37 4.06 1.89 0.07
N GLN A 38 3.64 0.93 0.90
CA GLN A 38 4.55 0.17 1.76
C GLN A 38 5.29 -0.92 0.97
N ALA A 39 4.60 -1.59 0.05
CA ALA A 39 5.20 -2.57 -0.85
C ALA A 39 6.26 -1.92 -1.75
N ASP A 40 5.96 -0.77 -2.35
CA ASP A 40 6.89 0.00 -3.17
C ASP A 40 8.13 0.46 -2.39
N ALA A 41 7.98 0.77 -1.10
CA ALA A 41 9.12 1.09 -0.24
C ALA A 41 10.02 -0.14 0.00
N LEU A 42 9.45 -1.34 0.06
CA LEU A 42 10.19 -2.60 0.18
C LEU A 42 10.87 -2.98 -1.14
N ASP A 43 10.19 -2.81 -2.28
CA ASP A 43 10.77 -3.04 -3.60
C ASP A 43 11.91 -2.05 -3.88
N ALA A 44 11.73 -0.78 -3.54
CA ALA A 44 12.81 0.20 -3.61
C ALA A 44 13.99 -0.17 -2.69
N ALA A 45 13.75 -0.80 -1.54
CA ALA A 45 14.81 -1.31 -0.67
C ALA A 45 15.48 -2.57 -1.26
N ALA A 46 14.71 -3.43 -1.94
CA ALA A 46 15.17 -4.61 -2.66
C ALA A 46 16.12 -4.21 -3.81
N ASP A 47 15.69 -3.27 -4.66
CA ASP A 47 16.50 -2.72 -5.75
C ASP A 47 17.81 -2.06 -5.29
N ASN A 48 17.83 -1.54 -4.06
CA ASN A 48 19.01 -0.90 -3.47
C ASN A 48 19.95 -1.86 -2.73
N THR A 49 19.57 -3.14 -2.53
CA THR A 49 20.45 -4.12 -1.91
C THR A 49 21.32 -4.83 -2.96
N ALA A 50 22.60 -5.01 -2.65
CA ALA A 50 23.52 -5.83 -3.46
C ALA A 50 23.50 -7.33 -3.08
N ASN A 51 22.62 -7.72 -2.14
CA ASN A 51 22.45 -9.08 -1.67
C ASN A 51 21.14 -9.65 -2.21
N GLU A 52 21.25 -10.62 -3.12
CA GLU A 52 20.14 -11.28 -3.83
C GLU A 52 19.16 -11.93 -2.84
N ALA A 53 19.66 -12.66 -1.84
CA ALA A 53 18.80 -13.30 -0.83
C ALA A 53 18.03 -12.28 0.04
N THR A 54 18.58 -11.08 0.21
CA THR A 54 17.86 -9.98 0.88
C THR A 54 16.84 -9.34 -0.05
N SER A 55 17.16 -9.21 -1.36
CA SER A 55 16.23 -8.71 -2.38
C SER A 55 14.98 -9.59 -2.43
N ASP A 56 15.18 -10.90 -2.62
CA ASP A 56 14.10 -11.89 -2.67
C ASP A 56 13.23 -11.82 -1.41
N ALA A 57 13.82 -11.69 -0.23
CA ALA A 57 13.07 -11.61 1.02
C ALA A 57 12.26 -10.31 1.16
N LEU A 58 12.71 -9.21 0.56
CA LEU A 58 12.01 -7.93 0.55
C LEU A 58 10.88 -7.93 -0.48
N GLU A 59 11.13 -8.43 -1.70
CA GLU A 59 10.14 -8.59 -2.77
C GLU A 59 8.99 -9.51 -2.33
N ASN A 60 9.30 -10.69 -1.75
CA ASN A 60 8.27 -11.58 -1.20
C ASN A 60 7.40 -10.90 -0.13
N ARG A 61 7.95 -9.92 0.58
CA ARG A 61 7.25 -9.19 1.63
C ARG A 61 6.42 -8.04 1.06
N ALA A 62 6.88 -7.42 -0.02
CA ALA A 62 6.12 -6.46 -0.81
C ALA A 62 4.89 -7.14 -1.43
N ASP A 63 5.06 -8.30 -2.07
CA ASP A 63 3.97 -9.09 -2.64
C ASP A 63 2.93 -9.47 -1.58
N ALA A 64 3.37 -9.95 -0.42
CA ALA A 64 2.46 -10.28 0.68
C ALA A 64 1.66 -9.07 1.20
N LEU A 65 2.21 -7.85 1.11
CA LEU A 65 1.51 -6.63 1.48
C LEU A 65 0.48 -6.22 0.41
N ARG A 66 0.81 -6.32 -0.87
CA ARG A 66 -0.13 -6.07 -1.98
C ARG A 66 -1.33 -7.01 -1.88
N ASP A 67 -1.05 -8.30 -1.72
CA ASP A 67 -2.03 -9.36 -1.46
C ASP A 67 -2.95 -9.06 -0.27
N GLU A 68 -2.42 -8.51 0.82
CA GLU A 68 -3.20 -8.14 2.00
C GLU A 68 -4.02 -6.87 1.78
N GLY A 69 -3.49 -5.92 1.01
CA GLY A 69 -4.19 -4.72 0.56
C GLY A 69 -5.41 -5.08 -0.28
N ASP A 70 -5.23 -5.92 -1.30
CA ASP A 70 -6.29 -6.42 -2.18
C ASP A 70 -7.40 -7.11 -1.39
N ARG A 71 -7.05 -8.05 -0.50
CA ARG A 71 -8.05 -8.75 0.35
C ARG A 71 -8.84 -7.79 1.22
N LYS A 72 -8.21 -6.72 1.73
CA LYS A 72 -8.92 -5.72 2.54
C LYS A 72 -9.79 -4.82 1.69
N SER A 73 -9.33 -4.42 0.50
CA SER A 73 -10.10 -3.66 -0.47
C SER A 73 -11.36 -4.44 -0.86
N ASP A 74 -11.20 -5.70 -1.27
CA ASP A 74 -12.30 -6.61 -1.61
C ASP A 74 -13.30 -6.79 -0.46
N ALA A 75 -12.82 -6.96 0.78
CA ALA A 75 -13.69 -7.10 1.95
C ALA A 75 -14.48 -5.82 2.27
N ILE A 76 -13.90 -4.65 1.97
CA ILE A 76 -14.57 -3.36 2.13
C ILE A 76 -15.64 -3.19 1.05
N ASP A 77 -15.32 -3.49 -0.21
CA ASP A 77 -16.26 -3.43 -1.32
C ASP A 77 -17.45 -4.39 -1.13
N ASP A 78 -17.19 -5.63 -0.70
CA ASP A 78 -18.23 -6.60 -0.36
C ASP A 78 -19.11 -6.11 0.80
N ALA A 79 -18.52 -5.47 1.82
CA ALA A 79 -19.27 -4.92 2.94
C ALA A 79 -20.13 -3.72 2.51
N ASP A 80 -19.63 -2.87 1.60
CA ASP A 80 -20.35 -1.71 1.08
C ASP A 80 -21.54 -2.11 0.21
N VAL A 81 -21.36 -3.09 -0.69
CA VAL A 81 -22.46 -3.67 -1.48
C VAL A 81 -23.56 -4.24 -0.58
N ASN A 82 -23.19 -4.95 0.48
CA ASN A 82 -24.15 -5.49 1.44
C ASN A 82 -24.88 -4.38 2.22
N ALA A 83 -24.17 -3.33 2.64
CA ALA A 83 -24.77 -2.19 3.32
C ALA A 83 -25.74 -1.42 2.39
N ALA A 84 -25.35 -1.19 1.14
CA ALA A 84 -26.19 -0.54 0.12
C ALA A 84 -27.45 -1.36 -0.20
N ALA A 85 -27.35 -2.69 -0.23
CA ALA A 85 -28.49 -3.58 -0.44
C ALA A 85 -29.50 -3.55 0.73
N VAL A 86 -29.01 -3.55 1.98
CA VAL A 86 -29.87 -3.44 3.18
C VAL A 86 -30.55 -2.08 3.27
N ASN A 87 -29.84 -1.01 2.94
CA ASN A 87 -30.40 0.34 2.97
C ASN A 87 -31.48 0.52 1.88
N SER A 88 -31.22 0.01 0.67
CA SER A 88 -32.20 0.03 -0.43
C SER A 88 -33.47 -0.77 -0.12
N ALA A 89 -33.33 -1.92 0.58
CA ALA A 89 -34.47 -2.71 1.03
C ALA A 89 -35.30 -1.98 2.11
N THR A 90 -34.66 -1.15 2.94
CA THR A 90 -35.33 -0.38 3.99
C THR A 90 -36.03 0.86 3.42
N VAL A 91 -35.40 1.56 2.48
CA VAL A 91 -35.97 2.76 1.83
C VAL A 91 -37.20 2.43 0.98
N ASN A 92 -37.25 1.26 0.34
CA ASN A 92 -38.39 0.85 -0.49
C ASN A 92 -39.57 0.29 0.32
N ALA A 93 -39.42 0.17 1.65
CA ALA A 93 -40.44 -0.34 2.58
C ALA A 93 -41.10 0.77 3.44
N MET A 94 -40.69 2.04 3.28
CA MET A 94 -41.35 3.24 3.81
C MET A 94 -42.17 3.94 2.73
#